data_AF-A0A2V4UD12-F1
#
_entry.id   AF-A0A2V4UD12-F1
#
_cell.length_a   1.000
_cell.length_b   1.000
_cell.length_c   1.000
_cell.angle_alpha   90.00
_cell.angle_beta   90.00
_cell.angle_gamma   90.00
#
_symmetry.space_group_name_H-M   'P 1'
#
loop_
_entity.id
_entity.type
_entity.pdbx_description
1 polymer ?
#
loop_
_entity_poly.entity_id
_entity_poly.type
_entity_poly.pdbx_seq_one_letter_code
_entity_poly.pdbx_strand_id
1 'polypeptide(L)'
;MTLNDQYLRMADLANQPARAAKTHTTKSGQKRNVTTKPATRGITGFSTKHIYHLIKNRQFPAPIKIGHASVWRLSEINKWLDSHSQANNSEA
;
A
#
# COMPACT_ATOMS: atom_id res chain seq x y z
N MET A 1 9.64 -27.97 1.96
CA MET A 1 8.71 -27.14 1.16
C MET A 1 9.09 -25.68 1.34
N THR A 2 9.61 -25.02 0.31
CA THR A 2 9.76 -23.57 0.31
C THR A 2 8.39 -22.98 0.00
N LEU A 3 7.67 -22.46 1.00
CA LEU A 3 6.50 -21.63 0.71
C LEU A 3 7.01 -20.38 0.01
N ASN A 4 6.66 -20.22 -1.27
CA ASN A 4 6.84 -18.97 -2.00
C ASN A 4 5.88 -17.92 -1.42
N ASP A 5 6.24 -17.36 -0.27
CA ASP A 5 5.47 -16.28 0.34
C ASP A 5 5.62 -15.02 -0.53
N GLN A 6 4.49 -14.53 -1.06
CA GLN A 6 4.49 -13.39 -1.96
C GLN A 6 4.73 -12.10 -1.18
N TYR A 7 5.63 -11.26 -1.68
CA TYR A 7 5.90 -9.94 -1.11
C TYR A 7 5.08 -8.87 -1.81
N LEU A 8 4.36 -8.09 -1.02
CA LEU A 8 3.55 -6.96 -1.44
C LEU A 8 4.31 -5.66 -1.21
N ARG A 9 4.12 -4.69 -2.09
CA ARG A 9 4.53 -3.30 -1.89
C ARG A 9 3.32 -2.44 -1.51
N MET A 10 3.59 -1.21 -1.12
CA MET A 10 2.54 -0.23 -0.83
C MET A 10 1.55 -0.05 -1.99
N ALA A 11 1.99 -0.23 -3.24
CA ALA A 11 1.13 -0.15 -4.42
C ALA A 11 0.09 -1.27 -4.51
N ASP A 12 0.37 -2.44 -3.92
CA ASP A 12 -0.54 -3.60 -3.92
C ASP A 12 -1.53 -3.51 -2.75
N LEU A 13 -1.13 -2.85 -1.66
CA LEU A 13 -1.95 -2.68 -0.46
C LEU A 13 -2.94 -1.52 -0.57
N ALA A 14 -2.48 -0.40 -1.12
CA ALA A 14 -3.19 0.87 -1.08
C ALA A 14 -3.98 1.16 -2.36
N ASN A 15 -5.12 1.84 -2.20
CA ASN A 15 -5.82 2.48 -3.31
C ASN A 15 -5.01 3.67 -3.81
N GLN A 16 -4.76 3.69 -5.11
CA GLN A 16 -4.11 4.78 -5.82
C GLN A 16 -5.13 5.49 -6.69
N PRO A 17 -5.39 6.80 -6.48
CA PRO A 17 -6.30 7.54 -7.33
C PRO A 17 -5.72 7.71 -8.74
N ALA A 18 -6.59 7.87 -9.74
CA ALA A 18 -6.16 8.16 -11.09
C ALA A 18 -5.35 9.47 -11.12
N ARG A 19 -4.21 9.45 -11.80
CA ARG A 19 -3.34 10.61 -11.98
C ARG A 19 -3.33 10.98 -13.45
N ALA A 20 -3.89 12.15 -13.77
CA ALA A 20 -3.77 12.74 -15.11
C ALA A 20 -2.32 13.15 -15.39
N ALA A 21 -1.93 13.09 -16.67
CA ALA A 21 -0.64 13.58 -17.10
C ALA A 21 -0.50 15.08 -16.78
N LYS A 22 0.66 15.46 -16.25
CA LYS A 22 0.98 16.85 -15.92
C LYS A 22 2.42 17.13 -16.33
N THR A 23 2.65 18.24 -17.02
CA THR A 23 4.00 18.71 -17.33
C THR A 23 4.39 19.78 -16.34
N HIS A 24 5.55 19.61 -15.70
CA HIS A 24 6.10 20.62 -14.80
C HIS A 24 7.36 21.23 -15.42
N THR A 25 7.42 22.56 -15.51
CA THR A 25 8.61 23.30 -15.97
C THR A 25 9.33 23.84 -14.74
N THR A 26 10.60 23.48 -14.56
CA THR A 26 11.42 24.03 -13.47
C THR A 26 11.86 25.46 -13.78
N LYS A 27 12.32 26.19 -12.76
CA LYS A 27 12.88 27.56 -12.93
C LYS A 27 14.08 27.61 -13.89
N SER A 28 14.77 26.48 -14.11
CA SER A 28 15.86 26.30 -15.06
C SER A 28 15.41 25.90 -16.48
N GLY A 29 14.09 25.87 -16.75
CA GLY A 29 13.53 25.50 -18.05
C GLY A 29 13.43 24.00 -18.31
N GLN A 30 13.86 23.13 -17.39
CA GLN A 30 13.73 21.69 -17.55
C GLN A 30 12.26 21.25 -17.40
N LYS A 31 11.72 20.61 -18.44
CA LYS A 31 10.37 20.07 -18.46
C LYS A 31 10.39 18.62 -18.00
N ARG A 32 9.63 18.28 -16.95
CA ARG A 32 9.41 16.90 -16.50
C ARG A 32 7.98 16.51 -16.85
N ASN A 33 7.84 15.43 -17.63
CA ASN A 33 6.54 14.85 -17.93
C ASN A 33 6.17 13.82 -16.87
N VAL A 34 4.91 13.85 -16.44
CA VAL A 34 4.29 12.84 -15.60
C VAL A 34 3.34 12.03 -16.47
N THR A 35 3.59 10.73 -16.61
CA THR A 35 2.70 9.81 -17.31
C THR A 35 1.36 9.64 -16.56
N THR A 36 0.28 9.51 -17.33
CA THR A 36 -1.04 9.14 -16.82
C THR A 36 -0.98 7.77 -16.13
N LYS A 37 -1.60 7.65 -14.95
CA LYS A 37 -1.81 6.37 -14.27
C LYS A 37 -3.30 6.17 -13.97
N PRO A 38 -3.90 5.02 -14.34
CA PRO A 38 -5.27 4.70 -13.96
C PRO A 38 -5.39 4.52 -12.45
N ALA A 39 -6.62 4.54 -11.93
CA ALA A 39 -6.88 4.22 -10.53
C ALA A 39 -6.66 2.72 -10.29
N THR A 40 -5.94 2.38 -9.23
CA THR A 40 -5.72 0.98 -8.81
C THR A 40 -6.35 0.76 -7.45
N ARG A 41 -7.04 -0.37 -7.29
CA ARG A 41 -7.60 -0.79 -6.01
C ARG A 41 -6.64 -1.77 -5.34
N GLY A 42 -6.17 -1.42 -4.15
CA GLY A 42 -5.33 -2.28 -3.34
C GLY A 42 -6.17 -3.23 -2.49
N ILE A 43 -5.54 -4.27 -1.95
CA ILE A 43 -6.21 -5.35 -1.19
C ILE A 43 -6.96 -4.80 0.04
N THR A 44 -6.42 -3.75 0.69
CA THR A 44 -7.01 -3.20 1.92
C THR A 44 -8.14 -2.19 1.67
N GLY A 45 -8.26 -1.66 0.44
CA GLY A 45 -9.18 -0.57 0.13
C GLY A 45 -8.82 0.81 0.75
N PHE A 46 -7.74 0.90 1.54
CA PHE A 46 -7.32 2.15 2.19
C PHE A 46 -6.39 2.98 1.31
N SER A 47 -6.32 4.29 1.56
CA SER A 47 -5.32 5.14 0.92
C SER A 47 -3.93 4.91 1.53
N THR A 48 -2.87 5.20 0.76
CA THR A 48 -1.48 5.11 1.23
C THR A 48 -1.25 5.88 2.53
N LYS A 49 -1.83 7.09 2.65
CA LYS A 49 -1.71 7.93 3.84
C LYS A 49 -2.32 7.27 5.07
N HIS A 50 -3.47 6.62 4.89
CA HIS A 50 -4.15 5.93 5.98
C HIS A 50 -3.34 4.70 6.43
N ILE A 51 -2.80 3.91 5.51
CA ILE A 51 -1.95 2.77 5.88
C ILE A 51 -0.74 3.23 6.71
N TYR A 52 -0.06 4.31 6.32
CA TYR A 52 1.02 4.87 7.14
C TYR A 52 0.56 5.35 8.52
N HIS A 53 -0.65 5.91 8.62
CA HIS A 53 -1.25 6.28 9.89
C HIS A 53 -1.48 5.05 10.78
N LEU A 54 -2.02 3.97 10.24
CA LEU A 54 -2.24 2.73 10.99
C LEU A 54 -0.91 2.08 11.42
N ILE A 55 0.12 2.11 10.56
CA ILE A 55 1.47 1.64 10.91
C ILE A 55 2.04 2.45 12.07
N LYS A 56 1.90 3.78 12.04
CA LYS A 56 2.33 4.66 13.14
C LYS A 56 1.63 4.31 14.45
N ASN A 57 0.34 3.99 14.38
CA ASN A 57 -0.46 3.58 15.54
C ASN A 57 -0.30 2.10 15.91
N ARG A 58 0.58 1.34 15.24
CA ARG A 58 0.77 -0.11 15.41
C ARG A 58 -0.49 -0.95 15.21
N GLN A 59 -1.45 -0.45 14.44
CA GLN A 59 -2.70 -1.14 14.10
C GLN A 59 -2.61 -1.89 12.77
N PHE A 60 -1.51 -1.74 12.03
CA PHE A 60 -1.26 -2.41 10.76
C PHE A 60 0.10 -3.12 10.77
N PRO A 61 0.26 -4.24 10.04
CA PRO A 61 1.51 -4.97 9.91
C PRO A 61 2.71 -4.08 9.56
N ALA A 62 3.82 -4.26 10.26
CA ALA A 62 5.01 -3.45 10.05
C ALA A 62 5.71 -3.83 8.74
N PRO A 63 6.20 -2.85 7.95
CA PRO A 63 6.95 -3.17 6.74
C PRO A 63 8.30 -3.82 7.06
N ILE A 64 8.64 -4.85 6.28
CA ILE A 64 9.99 -5.38 6.17
C ILE A 64 10.79 -4.44 5.26
N LYS A 65 11.97 -4.02 5.70
CA LYS A 65 12.87 -3.16 4.92
C LYS A 65 13.82 -4.02 4.10
N ILE A 66 13.74 -3.90 2.78
CA ILE A 66 14.69 -4.50 1.82
C ILE A 66 15.36 -3.35 1.08
N GLY A 67 16.55 -2.95 1.55
CA GLY A 67 17.22 -1.73 1.09
C GLY A 67 16.34 -0.49 1.32
N HIS A 68 16.08 0.28 0.27
CA HIS A 68 15.18 1.44 0.32
C HIS A 68 13.69 1.08 0.15
N ALA A 69 13.36 -0.19 -0.12
CA ALA A 69 11.98 -0.62 -0.31
C ALA A 69 11.36 -1.08 1.01
N SER A 70 10.09 -0.72 1.21
CA SER A 70 9.21 -1.31 2.22
C SER A 70 8.34 -2.37 1.56
N VAL A 71 8.38 -3.58 2.10
CA VAL A 71 7.58 -4.72 1.64
C VAL A 71 6.82 -5.37 2.78
N TRP A 72 5.76 -6.09 2.46
CA TRP A 72 4.93 -6.85 3.40
C TRP A 72 4.76 -8.27 2.89
N ARG A 73 4.58 -9.23 3.79
CA ARG A 73 4.24 -10.60 3.42
C ARG A 73 2.74 -10.70 3.18
N LEU A 74 2.33 -11.32 2.07
CA LEU A 74 0.91 -11.58 1.79
C LEU A 74 0.27 -12.38 2.93
N SER A 75 0.97 -13.38 3.45
CA SER A 75 0.51 -14.20 4.57
C SER A 75 0.22 -13.40 5.84
N GLU A 76 1.05 -12.40 6.15
CA GLU A 76 0.89 -11.54 7.33
C GLU A 76 -0.30 -10.59 7.18
N ILE A 77 -0.48 -10.02 5.98
CA ILE A 77 -1.61 -9.16 5.66
C ILE A 77 -2.94 -9.93 5.72
N ASN A 78 -2.97 -11.15 5.19
CA ASN A 78 -4.17 -12.00 5.26
C ASN A 78 -4.54 -12.33 6.71
N LYS A 79 -3.56 -12.73 7.54
CA LYS A 79 -3.79 -12.98 8.97
C LYS A 79 -4.35 -11.76 9.70
N TRP A 80 -3.86 -10.57 9.36
CA TRP A 80 -4.36 -9.33 9.92
C TRP A 80 -5.80 -9.03 9.47
N LEU A 81 -6.16 -9.29 8.21
CA LEU A 81 -7.54 -9.16 7.75
C LEU A 81 -8.46 -10.14 8.49
N ASP A 82 -8.04 -11.39 8.63
CA ASP A 82 -8.79 -12.43 9.32
C ASP A 82 -9.04 -12.05 10.79
N SER A 83 -8.04 -11.50 11.49
CA SER A 83 -8.20 -11.08 12.89
C SER A 83 -9.25 -9.98 13.05
N HIS A 84 -9.38 -9.08 12.06
CA HIS A 84 -10.39 -8.01 12.07
C HIS A 84 -11.77 -8.52 11.66
N SER A 85 -11.85 -9.55 10.80
CA SER A 85 -13.13 -10.18 10.47
C SER A 85 -13.73 -10.93 11.66
N GLN A 86 -12.90 -11.61 12.45
CA GLN A 86 -13.37 -12.37 13.62
C GLN A 86 -13.84 -11.45 14.75
N ALA A 87 -13.16 -10.32 14.97
CA ALA A 87 -13.56 -9.32 15.97
C ALA A 87 -14.96 -8.74 15.71
N ASN A 88 -15.39 -8.63 14.45
CA ASN A 88 -16.72 -8.13 14.09
C ASN A 88 -17.83 -9.18 14.23
N ASN A 89 -17.50 -10.48 14.27
CA ASN A 89 -18.48 -11.57 14.37
C ASN A 89 -18.73 -12.05 15.81
N SER A 90 -18.01 -11.51 16.80
CA SER A 90 -18.16 -11.86 18.21
C SER A 90 -19.16 -10.98 18.99
N GLU A 91 -19.96 -10.18 18.29
CA GLU A 91 -20.99 -9.32 18.89
C GLU A 91 -22.32 -9.48 18.14
N ALA A 92 -22.80 -10.72 18.06
CA ALA A 92 -24.15 -11.08 17.59
C ALA A 92 -24.73 -12.18 18.49
#